data_AF-A0A535HJW0-F1
#
_entry.id   AF-A0A535HJW0-F1
#
_cell.length_a   1.000
_cell.length_b   1.000
_cell.length_c   1.000
_cell.angle_alpha   90.00
_cell.angle_beta   90.00
_cell.angle_gamma   90.00
#
_symmetry.space_group_name_H-M   'P 1'
#
loop_
_entity.id
_entity.type
_entity.pdbx_description
1 polymer ?
#
loop_
_entity_poly.entity_id
_entity_poly.type
_entity_poly.pdbx_seq_one_letter_code
_entity_poly.pdbx_strand_id
1 'polypeptide(L)'
;MSASIDLVGGWPSSERYATRASRGRMVLGIAALAIAILYALAIVAAGGDLLLVAPLAAAVVVVLVIAHPVVGLYLVFGAALLFEQFPIAGLSPITAQSHVFQNISAYTPLPLRLSIADLLLVLTAAGLIVHRLRAHERLRLGPLGWGIAAYAAAFVLSGFIGMARGGMDLEVGLNEMRAPFELCAAYFLAANLIRDRSQLGVLLWTFVGIVGVKAMQGVLNYQDAPGWSAYDAGAVTGHEDVVFFGTTVALAIAMAILGIRTKLFYVLLALQPVILTALLLDQRRTAFIALAVVLA
;
A
#
# COMPACT_ATOMS: atom_id res chain seq x y z
N MET A 1 -52.76 0.14 52.09
CA MET A 1 -52.62 0.55 50.67
C MET A 1 -51.29 0.01 50.16
N SER A 2 -51.30 -1.13 49.49
CA SER A 2 -50.12 -1.75 48.87
C SER A 2 -50.16 -1.46 47.37
N ALA A 3 -49.20 -0.68 46.89
CA ALA A 3 -49.03 -0.43 45.45
C ALA A 3 -48.36 -1.65 44.80
N SER A 4 -49.06 -2.30 43.86
CA SER A 4 -48.48 -3.28 42.96
C SER A 4 -47.65 -2.56 41.89
N ILE A 5 -46.35 -2.82 41.87
CA ILE A 5 -45.45 -2.36 40.82
C ILE A 5 -45.61 -3.33 39.64
N ASP A 6 -46.30 -2.90 38.59
CA ASP A 6 -46.37 -3.61 37.32
C ASP A 6 -45.01 -3.56 36.61
N LEU A 7 -44.18 -4.59 36.86
CA LEU A 7 -42.96 -4.87 36.11
C LEU A 7 -43.30 -5.57 34.77
N VAL A 8 -44.14 -4.94 33.93
CA VAL A 8 -44.39 -5.42 32.56
C VAL A 8 -43.38 -4.78 31.62
N GLY A 9 -42.14 -5.23 31.76
CA GLY A 9 -41.03 -4.87 30.88
C GLY A 9 -40.11 -6.08 30.73
N GLY A 10 -40.65 -7.18 30.19
CA GLY A 10 -39.93 -8.43 30.01
C GLY A 10 -38.63 -8.20 29.24
N TRP A 11 -37.51 -8.47 29.90
CA TRP A 11 -36.18 -8.40 29.29
C TRP A 11 -36.13 -9.33 28.07
N PRO A 12 -35.60 -8.89 26.92
CA PRO A 12 -35.59 -9.74 25.72
C PRO A 12 -34.79 -11.02 25.99
N SER A 13 -35.41 -12.19 25.77
CA SER A 13 -34.74 -13.48 25.98
C SER A 13 -33.54 -13.64 25.04
N SER A 14 -32.49 -14.31 25.53
CA SER A 14 -31.26 -14.62 24.77
C SER A 14 -31.55 -15.36 23.45
N GLU A 15 -32.64 -16.12 23.39
CA GLU A 15 -33.14 -16.79 22.19
C GLU A 15 -33.55 -15.83 21.06
N ARG A 16 -34.11 -14.65 21.38
CA ARG A 16 -34.47 -13.63 20.38
C ARG A 16 -33.24 -13.00 19.73
N TYR A 17 -32.13 -12.89 20.47
CA TYR A 17 -30.85 -12.42 19.92
C TYR A 17 -30.18 -13.50 19.05
N ALA A 18 -30.21 -14.77 19.48
CA ALA A 18 -29.65 -15.89 18.74
C ALA A 18 -30.35 -16.13 17.38
N THR A 19 -31.69 -15.99 17.34
CA THR A 19 -32.49 -16.15 16.11
C THR A 19 -32.33 -14.99 15.12
N ARG A 20 -32.17 -13.75 15.60
CA ARG A 20 -31.84 -12.60 14.73
C ARG A 20 -30.41 -12.70 14.17
N ALA A 21 -29.44 -13.10 14.99
CA ALA A 21 -28.05 -13.22 14.56
C ALA A 21 -27.87 -14.33 13.50
N SER A 22 -28.58 -15.45 13.64
CA SER A 22 -28.55 -16.54 12.66
C SER A 22 -29.26 -16.18 11.33
N ARG A 23 -30.41 -15.51 11.38
CA ARG A 23 -31.09 -15.01 10.16
C ARG A 23 -30.25 -13.99 9.40
N GLY A 24 -29.59 -13.06 10.10
CA GLY A 24 -28.71 -12.08 9.47
C GLY A 24 -27.53 -12.73 8.73
N ARG A 25 -26.89 -13.72 9.35
CA ARG A 25 -25.80 -14.50 8.73
C ARG A 25 -26.29 -15.32 7.53
N MET A 26 -27.48 -15.90 7.61
CA MET A 26 -28.07 -16.68 6.53
C MET A 26 -28.41 -15.81 5.31
N VAL A 27 -29.01 -14.63 5.54
CA VAL A 27 -29.31 -13.66 4.48
C VAL A 27 -28.03 -13.15 3.82
N LEU A 28 -26.99 -12.84 4.61
CA LEU A 28 -25.68 -12.48 4.09
C LEU A 28 -25.05 -13.60 3.25
N GLY A 29 -25.14 -14.86 3.72
CA GLY A 29 -24.64 -16.02 2.98
C GLY A 29 -25.36 -16.23 1.65
N ILE A 30 -26.69 -16.10 1.64
CA ILE A 30 -27.50 -16.20 0.41
C ILE A 30 -27.17 -15.08 -0.57
N ALA A 31 -27.06 -13.83 -0.09
CA ALA A 31 -26.71 -12.69 -0.92
C ALA A 31 -25.29 -12.83 -1.51
N ALA A 32 -24.32 -13.26 -0.71
CA ALA A 32 -22.96 -13.50 -1.18
C ALA A 32 -22.90 -14.60 -2.24
N LEU A 33 -23.64 -15.70 -2.04
CA LEU A 33 -23.74 -16.79 -3.01
C LEU A 33 -24.41 -16.34 -4.31
N ALA A 34 -25.50 -15.57 -4.23
CA ALA A 34 -26.19 -15.03 -5.40
C ALA A 34 -25.28 -14.09 -6.21
N ILE A 35 -24.54 -13.21 -5.54
CA ILE A 35 -23.55 -12.33 -6.18
C ILE A 35 -22.46 -13.16 -6.86
N ALA A 36 -21.91 -14.18 -6.18
CA ALA A 36 -20.88 -15.04 -6.74
C ALA A 36 -21.37 -15.79 -7.99
N ILE A 37 -22.59 -16.32 -7.98
CA ILE A 37 -23.20 -17.00 -9.15
C ILE A 37 -23.39 -16.03 -10.30
N LEU A 38 -23.95 -14.84 -10.05
CA LEU A 38 -24.14 -13.81 -11.08
C LEU A 38 -22.82 -13.37 -11.71
N TYR A 39 -21.78 -13.25 -10.89
CA TYR A 39 -20.43 -12.90 -11.36
C TYR A 39 -19.80 -14.01 -12.20
N ALA A 40 -19.91 -15.26 -11.76
CA ALA A 40 -19.44 -16.41 -12.52
C ALA A 40 -20.14 -16.52 -13.89
N LEU A 41 -21.46 -16.31 -13.92
CA LEU A 41 -22.24 -16.29 -15.16
C LEU A 41 -21.82 -15.13 -16.08
N ALA A 42 -21.53 -13.95 -15.55
CA ALA A 42 -21.05 -12.81 -16.33
C ALA A 42 -19.68 -13.07 -16.96
N ILE A 43 -18.74 -13.68 -16.20
CA ILE A 43 -17.41 -14.05 -16.72
C ILE A 43 -17.53 -15.08 -17.84
N VAL A 44 -18.36 -16.11 -17.67
CA VAL A 44 -18.60 -17.12 -18.70
C VAL A 44 -19.25 -16.49 -19.95
N ALA A 45 -20.23 -15.61 -19.76
CA ALA A 45 -20.91 -14.94 -20.87
C ALA A 45 -20.00 -13.98 -21.66
N ALA A 46 -18.98 -13.41 -21.03
CA ALA A 46 -18.00 -12.54 -21.67
C ALA A 46 -16.77 -13.29 -22.23
N GLY A 47 -16.85 -14.61 -22.39
CA GLY A 47 -15.77 -15.41 -22.97
C GLY A 47 -14.56 -15.59 -22.05
N GLY A 48 -14.74 -15.44 -20.74
CA GLY A 48 -13.68 -15.61 -19.76
C GLY A 48 -12.82 -14.36 -19.53
N ASP A 49 -13.31 -13.17 -19.91
CA ASP A 49 -12.58 -11.92 -19.65
C ASP A 49 -12.38 -11.72 -18.13
N LEU A 50 -11.13 -11.88 -17.69
CA LEU A 50 -10.69 -11.72 -16.31
C LEU A 50 -10.87 -10.28 -15.80
N LEU A 51 -10.99 -9.28 -16.68
CA LEU A 51 -11.26 -7.90 -16.29
C LEU A 51 -12.60 -7.75 -15.57
N LEU A 52 -13.55 -8.66 -15.81
CA LEU A 52 -14.79 -8.69 -15.05
C LEU A 52 -14.58 -9.02 -13.57
N VAL A 53 -13.45 -9.59 -13.16
CA VAL A 53 -13.10 -9.83 -11.74
C VAL A 53 -12.72 -8.53 -11.02
N ALA A 54 -12.26 -7.51 -11.75
CA ALA A 54 -11.70 -6.29 -11.16
C ALA A 54 -12.67 -5.53 -10.24
N PRO A 55 -13.97 -5.32 -10.58
CA PRO A 55 -14.89 -4.63 -9.68
C PRO A 55 -15.20 -5.42 -8.41
N LEU A 56 -15.23 -6.76 -8.47
CA LEU A 56 -15.38 -7.61 -7.28
C LEU A 56 -14.14 -7.52 -6.38
N ALA A 57 -12.95 -7.60 -6.96
CA ALA A 57 -11.69 -7.42 -6.22
C ALA A 57 -11.64 -6.03 -5.55
N ALA A 58 -12.02 -4.97 -6.28
CA ALA A 58 -12.12 -3.62 -5.76
C ALA A 58 -13.15 -3.53 -4.61
N ALA A 59 -14.33 -4.15 -4.74
CA ALA A 59 -15.34 -4.17 -3.68
C ALA A 59 -14.83 -4.88 -2.42
N VAL A 60 -14.12 -6.00 -2.57
CA VAL A 60 -13.48 -6.72 -1.45
C VAL A 60 -12.45 -5.82 -0.77
N VAL A 61 -11.59 -5.13 -1.52
CA VAL A 61 -10.63 -4.17 -0.97
C VAL A 61 -11.35 -3.06 -0.21
N VAL A 62 -12.41 -2.47 -0.78
CA VAL A 62 -13.21 -1.43 -0.11
C VAL A 62 -13.77 -1.91 1.22
N VAL A 63 -14.41 -3.08 1.24
CA VAL A 63 -14.98 -3.66 2.47
C VAL A 63 -13.88 -3.94 3.50
N LEU A 64 -12.77 -4.56 3.08
CA LEU A 64 -11.66 -4.88 3.98
C LEU A 64 -11.01 -3.63 4.57
N VAL A 65 -10.78 -2.58 3.78
CA VAL A 65 -10.15 -1.34 4.25
C VAL A 65 -11.10 -0.56 5.17
N ILE A 66 -12.40 -0.50 4.86
CA ILE A 66 -13.36 0.18 5.75
C ILE A 66 -13.51 -0.58 7.07
N ALA A 67 -13.54 -1.92 7.03
CA ALA A 67 -13.64 -2.76 8.23
C ALA A 67 -12.35 -2.73 9.06
N HIS A 68 -11.20 -2.75 8.39
CA HIS A 68 -9.87 -2.82 8.99
C HIS A 68 -8.91 -1.85 8.27
N PRO A 69 -8.92 -0.55 8.62
CA PRO A 69 -8.14 0.46 7.89
C PRO A 69 -6.63 0.20 7.85
N VAL A 70 -6.09 -0.55 8.81
CA VAL A 70 -4.68 -0.98 8.77
C VAL A 70 -4.32 -1.79 7.52
N VAL A 71 -5.28 -2.54 6.96
CA VAL A 71 -5.09 -3.29 5.70
C VAL A 71 -4.83 -2.34 4.54
N GLY A 72 -5.51 -1.19 4.49
CA GLY A 72 -5.30 -0.19 3.46
C GLY A 72 -3.87 0.34 3.47
N LEU A 73 -3.31 0.58 4.66
CA LEU A 73 -1.91 0.97 4.81
C LEU A 73 -0.94 -0.13 4.32
N TYR A 74 -1.23 -1.41 4.59
CA TYR A 74 -0.42 -2.52 4.09
C TYR A 74 -0.46 -2.63 2.57
N LEU A 75 -1.64 -2.41 1.97
CA LEU A 75 -1.82 -2.44 0.53
C LEU A 75 -1.09 -1.28 -0.14
N VAL A 76 -1.17 -0.05 0.39
CA VAL A 76 -0.40 1.10 -0.13
C VAL A 76 1.10 0.84 -0.01
N PHE A 77 1.55 0.39 1.16
CA PHE A 77 2.97 0.09 1.38
C PHE A 77 3.48 -1.01 0.46
N GLY A 78 2.72 -2.10 0.29
CA GLY A 78 3.08 -3.16 -0.63
C GLY A 78 3.06 -2.71 -2.09
N ALA A 79 2.08 -1.90 -2.50
CA ALA A 79 2.00 -1.35 -3.85
C ALA A 79 3.19 -0.45 -4.17
N ALA A 80 3.62 0.40 -3.23
CA ALA A 80 4.79 1.26 -3.35
C ALA A 80 6.12 0.52 -3.47
N LEU A 81 6.18 -0.73 -3.00
CA LEU A 81 7.37 -1.58 -3.13
C LEU A 81 7.33 -2.43 -4.40
N LEU A 82 6.13 -2.84 -4.83
CA LEU A 82 5.97 -3.84 -5.90
C LEU A 82 5.85 -3.21 -7.29
N PHE A 83 5.09 -2.11 -7.42
CA PHE A 83 4.77 -1.52 -8.72
C PHE A 83 5.70 -0.36 -9.04
N GLU A 84 6.11 -0.27 -10.31
CA GLU A 84 6.98 0.82 -10.74
C GLU A 84 6.18 2.12 -10.83
N GLN A 85 6.74 3.20 -10.28
CA GLN A 85 6.19 4.54 -10.51
C GLN A 85 6.59 5.07 -11.90
N PHE A 86 7.79 4.70 -12.37
CA PHE A 86 8.38 5.20 -13.60
C PHE A 86 8.78 4.06 -14.53
N PRO A 87 8.72 4.28 -15.87
CA PRO A 87 9.18 3.28 -16.82
C PRO A 87 10.68 3.04 -16.70
N ILE A 88 11.09 1.77 -16.87
CA ILE A 88 12.49 1.37 -16.92
C ILE A 88 12.91 1.33 -18.40
N ALA A 89 13.91 2.13 -18.76
CA ALA A 89 14.32 2.26 -20.15
C ALA A 89 14.74 0.90 -20.75
N GLY A 90 14.15 0.55 -21.89
CA GLY A 90 14.45 -0.71 -22.60
C GLY A 90 13.81 -1.97 -21.98
N LEU A 91 13.03 -1.84 -20.91
CA LEU A 91 12.34 -2.94 -20.25
C LEU A 91 10.83 -2.65 -20.12
N SER A 92 10.03 -3.71 -20.01
CA SER A 92 8.58 -3.60 -19.83
C SER A 92 8.05 -4.65 -18.85
N PRO A 93 8.55 -4.64 -17.59
CA PRO A 93 8.12 -5.63 -16.61
C PRO A 93 6.62 -5.49 -16.33
N ILE A 94 5.99 -6.60 -15.96
CA ILE A 94 4.54 -6.65 -15.66
C ILE A 94 4.17 -5.62 -14.58
N THR A 95 5.06 -5.36 -13.62
CA THR A 95 4.86 -4.38 -12.55
C THR A 95 4.72 -2.94 -13.06
N ALA A 96 5.38 -2.59 -14.17
CA ALA A 96 5.30 -1.27 -14.80
C ALA A 96 3.99 -1.08 -15.59
N GLN A 97 3.31 -2.16 -15.97
CA GLN A 97 2.08 -2.14 -16.77
C GLN A 97 0.81 -1.96 -15.91
N SER A 98 0.97 -1.86 -14.58
CA SER A 98 -0.15 -1.83 -13.64
C SER A 98 -0.87 -0.48 -13.54
N HIS A 99 -0.25 0.60 -14.01
CA HIS A 99 -0.77 1.98 -13.94
C HIS A 99 -1.17 2.46 -12.53
N VAL A 100 -0.68 1.81 -11.46
CA VAL A 100 -1.12 2.05 -10.07
C VAL A 100 -0.89 3.49 -9.61
N PHE A 101 0.22 4.11 -10.03
CA PHE A 101 0.60 5.49 -9.69
C PHE A 101 0.24 6.53 -10.77
N GLN A 102 -0.36 6.08 -11.88
CA GLN A 102 -0.78 6.97 -12.96
C GLN A 102 -2.20 7.49 -12.71
N ASN A 103 -2.47 8.71 -13.16
CA ASN A 103 -3.81 9.29 -13.12
C ASN A 103 -4.79 8.38 -13.87
N ILE A 104 -5.95 8.10 -13.28
CA ILE A 104 -7.02 7.32 -13.94
C ILE A 104 -7.44 7.96 -15.25
N SER A 105 -7.44 9.30 -15.33
CA SER A 105 -7.72 10.04 -16.56
C SER A 105 -6.70 9.83 -17.69
N ALA A 106 -5.51 9.28 -17.40
CA ALA A 106 -4.48 9.04 -18.42
C ALA A 106 -4.76 7.78 -19.25
N TYR A 107 -5.52 6.81 -18.72
CA TYR A 107 -5.80 5.53 -19.36
C TYR A 107 -7.28 5.14 -19.38
N THR A 108 -8.17 6.00 -18.90
CA THR A 108 -9.63 5.81 -18.94
C THR A 108 -10.33 7.11 -19.35
N PRO A 109 -11.59 7.04 -19.85
CA PRO A 109 -12.36 8.24 -20.18
C PRO A 109 -12.84 9.02 -18.94
N LEU A 110 -12.56 8.54 -17.72
CA LEU A 110 -13.00 9.21 -16.49
C LEU A 110 -12.10 10.42 -16.20
N PRO A 111 -12.66 11.62 -15.93
CA PRO A 111 -11.89 12.83 -15.65
C PRO A 111 -11.34 12.85 -14.21
N LEU A 112 -10.81 11.71 -13.73
CA LEU A 112 -10.26 11.55 -12.38
C LEU A 112 -8.74 11.71 -12.41
N ARG A 113 -8.26 12.82 -11.85
CA ARG A 113 -6.83 13.15 -11.69
C ARG A 113 -6.20 12.52 -10.43
N LEU A 114 -6.72 11.36 -10.03
CA LEU A 114 -6.21 10.57 -8.91
C LEU A 114 -5.73 9.24 -9.46
N SER A 115 -4.65 8.73 -8.88
CA SER A 115 -4.16 7.38 -9.13
C SER A 115 -4.89 6.34 -8.29
N ILE A 116 -4.66 5.05 -8.56
CA ILE A 116 -5.20 3.97 -7.74
C ILE A 116 -4.61 4.04 -6.32
N ALA A 117 -3.32 4.38 -6.20
CA ALA A 117 -2.65 4.61 -4.92
C ALA A 117 -3.30 5.77 -4.13
N ASP A 118 -3.60 6.89 -4.79
CA ASP A 118 -4.30 8.03 -4.17
C ASP A 118 -5.68 7.63 -3.65
N LEU A 119 -6.46 6.91 -4.46
CA LEU A 119 -7.79 6.43 -4.05
C LEU A 119 -7.71 5.48 -2.86
N LEU A 120 -6.71 4.61 -2.83
CA LEU A 120 -6.49 3.69 -1.71
C LEU A 120 -6.08 4.44 -0.44
N LEU A 121 -5.25 5.48 -0.54
CA LEU A 121 -4.92 6.36 0.59
C LEU A 121 -6.15 7.09 1.11
N VAL A 122 -6.97 7.66 0.23
CA VAL A 122 -8.23 8.35 0.60
C VAL A 122 -9.20 7.39 1.26
N LEU A 123 -9.39 6.19 0.69
CA LEU A 123 -10.22 5.14 1.26
C LEU A 123 -9.73 4.72 2.65
N THR A 124 -8.41 4.57 2.82
CA THR A 124 -7.79 4.22 4.11
C THR A 124 -8.00 5.31 5.14
N ALA A 125 -7.86 6.58 4.76
CA ALA A 125 -8.13 7.72 5.61
C ALA A 125 -9.61 7.82 6.00
N ALA A 126 -10.52 7.61 5.04
CA ALA A 126 -11.96 7.56 5.31
C ALA A 126 -12.31 6.43 6.29
N GLY A 127 -11.76 5.22 6.08
CA GLY A 127 -11.91 4.09 6.99
C GLY A 127 -11.43 4.39 8.40
N LEU A 128 -10.26 5.02 8.52
CA LEU A 128 -9.73 5.50 9.81
C LEU A 128 -10.69 6.50 10.48
N ILE A 129 -11.17 7.50 9.75
CA ILE A 129 -12.09 8.54 10.29
C ILE A 129 -13.38 7.89 10.79
N VAL A 130 -14.01 7.02 10.01
CA VAL A 130 -15.23 6.30 10.41
C VAL A 130 -14.99 5.50 11.69
N HIS A 131 -13.86 4.78 11.78
CA HIS A 131 -13.53 4.00 12.97
C HIS A 131 -13.33 4.88 14.20
N ARG A 132 -12.64 6.02 14.05
CA ARG A 132 -12.36 6.97 15.14
C ARG A 132 -13.61 7.68 15.62
N LEU A 133 -14.50 8.07 14.71
CA LEU A 133 -15.78 8.68 15.05
C LEU A 133 -16.67 7.70 15.84
N ARG A 134 -16.69 6.42 15.47
CA ARG A 134 -17.43 5.38 16.23
C ARG A 134 -16.84 5.14 17.62
N ALA A 135 -15.50 5.08 17.70
CA ALA A 135 -14.80 4.82 18.95
C ALA A 135 -14.60 6.06 19.84
N HIS A 136 -14.95 7.27 19.36
CA HIS A 136 -14.72 8.55 20.03
C HIS A 136 -13.23 8.78 20.40
N GLU A 137 -12.32 8.28 19.57
CA GLU A 137 -10.88 8.36 19.80
C GLU A 137 -10.25 9.52 19.03
N ARG A 138 -9.31 10.22 19.67
CA ARG A 138 -8.58 11.33 19.04
C ARG A 138 -7.53 10.83 18.03
N LEU A 139 -7.36 11.60 16.97
CA LEU A 139 -6.27 11.43 16.00
C LEU A 139 -4.95 11.82 16.64
N ARG A 140 -3.88 11.11 16.29
CA ARG A 140 -2.53 11.31 16.79
C ARG A 140 -1.64 11.82 15.65
N LEU A 141 -0.86 12.85 15.95
CA LEU A 141 0.14 13.37 15.04
C LEU A 141 1.39 12.48 14.99
N GLY A 142 1.68 11.73 16.06
CA GLY A 142 2.91 10.94 16.16
C GLY A 142 4.14 11.79 16.52
N PRO A 143 5.31 11.16 16.74
CA PRO A 143 6.51 11.85 17.24
C PRO A 143 7.07 12.93 16.29
N LEU A 144 6.92 12.71 14.99
CA LEU A 144 7.38 13.61 13.92
C LEU A 144 6.24 14.43 13.31
N GLY A 145 5.03 14.39 13.91
CA GLY A 145 3.83 14.93 13.28
C GLY A 145 3.89 16.43 13.01
N TRP A 146 4.53 17.22 13.87
CA TRP A 146 4.74 18.64 13.60
C TRP A 146 5.73 18.89 12.46
N GLY A 147 6.78 18.08 12.35
CA GLY A 147 7.73 18.17 11.24
C GLY A 147 7.07 17.80 9.90
N ILE A 148 6.27 16.74 9.89
CA ILE A 148 5.49 16.33 8.72
C ILE A 148 4.41 17.37 8.37
N ALA A 149 3.75 17.97 9.36
CA ALA A 149 2.79 19.04 9.12
C ALA A 149 3.46 20.29 8.54
N ALA A 150 4.64 20.68 9.04
CA ALA A 150 5.42 21.78 8.50
C ALA A 150 5.88 21.51 7.06
N TYR A 151 6.34 20.27 6.79
CA TYR A 151 6.69 19.82 5.45
C TYR A 151 5.48 19.91 4.50
N ALA A 152 4.33 19.35 4.88
CA ALA A 152 3.10 19.44 4.10
C ALA A 152 2.68 20.90 3.85
N ALA A 153 2.75 21.75 4.88
CA ALA A 153 2.42 23.16 4.77
C ALA A 153 3.35 23.91 3.80
N ALA A 154 4.63 23.55 3.74
CA ALA A 154 5.57 24.14 2.79
C ALA A 154 5.18 23.84 1.33
N PHE A 155 4.76 22.60 1.02
CA PHE A 155 4.28 22.24 -0.31
C PHE A 155 2.96 22.94 -0.65
N VAL A 156 2.00 22.98 0.28
CA VAL A 156 0.74 23.69 0.09
C VAL A 156 1.00 25.18 -0.19
N LEU A 157 1.87 25.81 0.60
CA LEU A 157 2.21 27.22 0.45
C LEU A 157 2.95 27.49 -0.87
N SER A 158 3.93 26.66 -1.25
CA SER A 158 4.63 26.81 -2.52
C SER A 158 3.67 26.65 -3.70
N GLY A 159 2.70 25.75 -3.59
CA GLY A 159 1.61 25.58 -4.55
C GLY A 159 0.76 26.85 -4.71
N PHE A 160 0.28 27.42 -3.60
CA PHE A 160 -0.47 28.68 -3.61
C PHE A 160 0.33 29.84 -4.20
N ILE A 161 1.61 29.96 -3.85
CA ILE A 161 2.49 31.00 -4.40
C ILE A 161 2.67 30.81 -5.92
N GLY A 162 2.84 29.58 -6.39
CA GLY A 162 2.96 29.24 -7.82
C GLY A 162 1.70 29.60 -8.60
N MET A 163 0.52 29.25 -8.07
CA MET A 163 -0.77 29.61 -8.65
C MET A 163 -0.98 31.14 -8.69
N ALA A 164 -0.67 31.84 -7.59
CA ALA A 164 -0.83 33.29 -7.51
C ALA A 164 0.08 34.05 -8.51
N ARG A 165 1.23 33.47 -8.85
CA ARG A 165 2.16 34.02 -9.86
C ARG A 165 1.79 33.67 -11.30
N GLY A 166 0.71 32.89 -11.52
CA GLY A 166 0.24 32.49 -12.85
C GLY A 166 1.17 31.54 -13.61
N GLY A 167 2.20 31.00 -12.94
CA GLY A 167 3.21 30.14 -13.56
C GLY A 167 2.99 28.64 -13.37
N MET A 168 1.92 28.23 -12.69
CA MET A 168 1.64 26.83 -12.41
C MET A 168 0.67 26.24 -13.42
N ASP A 169 1.15 25.29 -14.21
CA ASP A 169 0.26 24.28 -14.81
C ASP A 169 -0.24 23.37 -13.67
N LEU A 170 -1.57 23.33 -13.48
CA LEU A 170 -2.19 22.59 -12.40
C LEU A 170 -1.91 21.09 -12.50
N GLU A 171 -1.76 20.53 -13.69
CA GLU A 171 -1.48 19.12 -13.87
C GLU A 171 -0.05 18.78 -13.45
N VAL A 172 0.91 19.59 -13.89
CA VAL A 172 2.32 19.45 -13.49
C VAL A 172 2.46 19.66 -11.98
N GLY A 173 1.84 20.70 -11.43
CA GLY A 173 1.87 20.98 -10.00
C GLY A 173 1.31 19.84 -9.16
N LEU A 174 0.18 19.24 -9.56
CA LEU A 174 -0.40 18.10 -8.85
C LEU A 174 0.50 16.86 -8.92
N ASN A 175 1.12 16.59 -10.08
CA ASN A 175 2.03 15.45 -10.22
C ASN A 175 3.29 15.63 -9.37
N GLU A 176 3.88 16.84 -9.32
CA GLU A 176 5.05 17.14 -8.49
C GLU A 176 4.74 17.07 -6.98
N MET A 177 3.52 17.45 -6.58
CA MET A 177 3.10 17.43 -5.18
C MET A 177 2.62 16.04 -4.70
N ARG A 178 2.35 15.09 -5.61
CA ARG A 178 1.78 13.77 -5.26
C ARG A 178 2.66 13.03 -4.24
N ALA A 179 3.92 12.74 -4.57
CA ALA A 179 4.79 11.97 -3.69
C ALA A 179 4.98 12.62 -2.29
N PRO A 180 5.21 13.94 -2.16
CA PRO A 180 5.21 14.62 -0.87
C PRO A 180 3.91 14.46 -0.06
N PHE A 181 2.74 14.55 -0.70
CA PHE A 181 1.46 14.37 -0.03
C PHE A 181 1.21 12.91 0.35
N GLU A 182 1.55 11.95 -0.51
CA GLU A 182 1.48 10.52 -0.22
C GLU A 182 2.36 10.17 0.99
N LEU A 183 3.57 10.74 1.09
CA LEU A 183 4.44 10.58 2.26
C LEU A 183 3.76 11.10 3.54
N CYS A 184 3.19 12.31 3.48
CA CYS A 184 2.51 12.92 4.63
C CYS A 184 1.29 12.08 5.06
N ALA A 185 0.51 11.61 4.08
CA ALA A 185 -0.67 10.78 4.30
C ALA A 185 -0.26 9.42 4.89
N ALA A 186 0.70 8.73 4.29
CA ALA A 186 1.21 7.44 4.77
C ALA A 186 1.76 7.55 6.20
N TYR A 187 2.52 8.60 6.51
CA TYR A 187 2.99 8.87 7.85
C TYR A 187 1.84 9.04 8.84
N PHE A 188 0.88 9.90 8.52
CA PHE A 188 -0.27 10.16 9.38
C PHE A 188 -1.11 8.91 9.61
N LEU A 189 -1.36 8.13 8.56
CA LEU A 189 -2.05 6.85 8.63
C LEU A 189 -1.28 5.86 9.50
N ALA A 190 0.03 5.71 9.30
CA ALA A 190 0.87 4.82 10.11
C ALA A 190 0.85 5.20 11.59
N ALA A 191 0.98 6.49 11.93
CA ALA A 191 0.93 7.00 13.30
C ALA A 191 -0.42 6.71 14.01
N ASN A 192 -1.49 6.53 13.23
CA ASN A 192 -2.84 6.27 13.74
C ASN A 192 -3.27 4.80 13.69
N LEU A 193 -2.73 4.02 12.76
CA LEU A 193 -3.16 2.65 12.49
C LEU A 193 -2.22 1.59 13.05
N ILE A 194 -0.91 1.87 13.11
CA ILE A 194 0.08 0.96 13.68
C ILE A 194 0.15 1.21 15.20
N ARG A 195 -0.30 0.22 15.96
CA ARG A 195 -0.38 0.22 17.42
C ARG A 195 0.45 -0.91 18.04
N ASP A 196 0.50 -2.05 17.36
CA ASP A 196 1.08 -3.27 17.91
C ASP A 196 2.35 -3.70 17.19
N ARG A 197 3.21 -4.41 17.92
CA ARG A 197 4.43 -5.02 17.36
C ARG A 197 4.11 -6.04 16.27
N SER A 198 2.96 -6.71 16.33
CA SER A 198 2.49 -7.62 15.28
C SER A 198 2.26 -6.89 13.96
N GLN A 199 1.65 -5.71 14.01
CA GLN A 199 1.37 -4.89 12.83
C GLN A 199 2.65 -4.35 12.19
N LEU A 200 3.62 -3.95 13.01
CA LEU A 200 4.97 -3.62 12.53
C LEU A 200 5.66 -4.85 11.92
N GLY A 201 5.50 -6.02 12.54
CA GLY A 201 5.99 -7.28 12.02
C GLY A 201 5.46 -7.59 10.63
N VAL A 202 4.16 -7.36 10.38
CA VAL A 202 3.56 -7.50 9.04
C VAL A 202 4.25 -6.59 8.03
N LEU A 203 4.44 -5.31 8.35
CA LEU A 203 5.16 -4.37 7.46
C LEU A 203 6.58 -4.83 7.16
N LEU A 204 7.32 -5.31 8.16
CA LEU A 204 8.69 -5.82 7.97
C LEU A 204 8.72 -7.07 7.09
N TRP A 205 7.79 -8.00 7.28
CA TRP A 205 7.66 -9.19 6.44
C TRP A 205 7.26 -8.84 5.00
N THR A 206 6.30 -7.92 4.83
CA THR A 206 5.92 -7.41 3.51
C THR A 206 7.10 -6.74 2.83
N PHE A 207 7.85 -5.91 3.54
CA PHE A 207 9.05 -5.24 3.03
C PHE A 207 10.09 -6.26 2.54
N VAL A 208 10.53 -7.17 3.40
CA VAL A 208 11.55 -8.18 3.04
C VAL A 208 11.06 -9.09 1.91
N GLY A 209 9.80 -9.53 1.95
CA GLY A 209 9.22 -10.39 0.93
C GLY A 209 9.16 -9.73 -0.45
N ILE A 210 8.59 -8.53 -0.53
CA ILE A 210 8.43 -7.81 -1.81
C ILE A 210 9.78 -7.37 -2.36
N VAL A 211 10.69 -6.89 -1.51
CA VAL A 211 12.05 -6.54 -1.98
C VAL A 211 12.78 -7.77 -2.51
N GLY A 212 12.60 -8.95 -1.92
CA GLY A 212 13.09 -10.21 -2.47
C GLY A 212 12.52 -10.53 -3.85
N VAL A 213 11.21 -10.34 -4.06
CA VAL A 213 10.55 -10.50 -5.37
C VAL A 213 11.11 -9.50 -6.39
N LYS A 214 11.30 -8.24 -6.00
CA LYS A 214 11.85 -7.19 -6.85
C LYS A 214 13.32 -7.44 -7.22
N ALA A 215 14.12 -7.95 -6.29
CA ALA A 215 15.48 -8.38 -6.58
C ALA A 215 15.49 -9.53 -7.61
N MET A 216 14.60 -10.51 -7.45
CA MET A 216 14.46 -11.58 -8.44
C MET A 216 14.03 -11.04 -9.81
N GLN A 217 13.05 -10.13 -9.84
CA GLN A 217 12.64 -9.44 -11.06
C GLN A 217 13.81 -8.71 -11.73
N GLY A 218 14.66 -8.01 -10.97
CA GLY A 218 15.86 -7.35 -11.49
C GLY A 218 16.84 -8.32 -12.15
N VAL A 219 17.05 -9.51 -11.55
CA VAL A 219 17.88 -10.56 -12.13
C VAL A 219 17.27 -11.12 -13.42
N LEU A 220 15.96 -11.34 -13.46
CA LEU A 220 15.24 -11.82 -14.65
C LEU A 220 15.25 -10.78 -15.78
N ASN A 221 14.99 -9.51 -15.46
CA ASN A 221 15.05 -8.41 -16.42
C ASN A 221 16.41 -8.33 -17.12
N TYR A 222 17.51 -8.59 -16.40
CA TYR A 222 18.85 -8.63 -16.98
C TYR A 222 19.01 -9.80 -17.97
N GLN A 223 18.41 -10.96 -17.70
CA GLN A 223 18.46 -12.12 -18.61
C GLN A 223 17.65 -11.88 -19.89
N ASP A 224 16.52 -11.19 -19.77
CA ASP A 224 15.59 -10.93 -20.88
C ASP A 224 16.04 -9.77 -21.79
N ALA A 225 17.08 -9.01 -21.42
CA ALA A 225 17.60 -7.89 -22.20
C ALA A 225 18.64 -8.36 -23.24
N PRO A 226 18.27 -8.55 -24.53
CA PRO A 226 19.17 -9.12 -25.52
C PRO A 226 20.18 -8.07 -25.96
N GLY A 227 21.47 -8.35 -25.75
CA GLY A 227 22.56 -7.49 -26.22
C GLY A 227 23.00 -6.41 -25.22
N TRP A 228 22.46 -6.40 -24.00
CA TRP A 228 23.04 -5.59 -22.93
C TRP A 228 24.36 -6.20 -22.49
N SER A 229 25.47 -5.54 -22.82
CA SER A 229 26.68 -5.74 -22.02
C SER A 229 26.40 -5.20 -20.62
N ALA A 230 27.10 -5.70 -19.60
CA ALA A 230 26.94 -5.17 -18.24
C ALA A 230 27.07 -3.63 -18.19
N TYR A 231 27.73 -2.99 -19.16
CA TYR A 231 27.92 -1.54 -19.26
C TYR A 231 26.87 -0.77 -20.06
N ASP A 232 26.02 -1.43 -20.85
CA ASP A 232 24.98 -0.78 -21.68
C ASP A 232 23.61 -0.73 -20.98
N ALA A 233 23.38 -1.63 -20.02
CA ALA A 233 22.21 -1.65 -19.16
C ALA A 233 22.27 -0.53 -18.13
N GLY A 234 21.76 0.66 -18.45
CA GLY A 234 21.75 1.79 -17.51
C GLY A 234 20.97 1.54 -16.20
N ALA A 235 20.04 0.57 -16.19
CA ALA A 235 19.32 0.07 -15.02
C ALA A 235 18.54 -1.22 -15.37
N VAL A 236 18.41 -2.15 -14.41
CA VAL A 236 17.56 -3.36 -14.52
C VAL A 236 16.29 -3.27 -13.65
N THR A 237 16.24 -2.28 -12.76
CA THR A 237 15.17 -2.02 -11.80
C THR A 237 14.78 -0.54 -11.72
N GLY A 238 13.69 -0.24 -11.02
CA GLY A 238 13.22 1.11 -10.74
C GLY A 238 14.27 1.94 -9.99
N HIS A 239 14.16 3.26 -10.03
CA HIS A 239 15.12 4.13 -9.34
C HIS A 239 15.05 3.98 -7.82
N GLU A 240 13.85 3.72 -7.32
CA GLU A 240 13.48 3.48 -5.93
C GLU A 240 14.03 2.15 -5.38
N ASP A 241 14.18 1.14 -6.22
CA ASP A 241 14.50 -0.23 -5.80
C ASP A 241 15.86 -0.35 -5.13
N VAL A 242 16.81 0.45 -5.60
CA VAL A 242 18.14 0.55 -5.00
C VAL A 242 18.10 0.99 -3.54
N VAL A 243 17.19 1.93 -3.21
CA VAL A 243 17.02 2.39 -1.84
C VAL A 243 16.45 1.25 -0.98
N PHE A 244 15.50 0.48 -1.53
CA PHE A 244 14.94 -0.68 -0.83
C PHE A 244 15.97 -1.79 -0.63
N PHE A 245 16.77 -2.12 -1.66
CA PHE A 245 17.86 -3.09 -1.56
C PHE A 245 18.88 -2.67 -0.49
N GLY A 246 19.39 -1.44 -0.54
CA GLY A 246 20.31 -0.92 0.46
C GLY A 246 19.73 -0.97 1.88
N THR A 247 18.46 -0.62 2.04
CA THR A 247 17.75 -0.69 3.33
C THR A 247 17.63 -2.12 3.84
N THR A 248 17.35 -3.10 2.98
CA THR A 248 17.32 -4.52 3.38
C THR A 248 18.69 -5.05 3.80
N VAL A 249 19.77 -4.65 3.12
CA VAL A 249 21.15 -5.01 3.50
C VAL A 249 21.50 -4.39 4.85
N ALA A 250 21.19 -3.10 5.05
CA ALA A 250 21.39 -2.40 6.31
C ALA A 250 20.62 -3.06 7.46
N LEU A 251 19.37 -3.46 7.22
CA LEU A 251 18.56 -4.19 8.19
C LEU A 251 19.20 -5.53 8.57
N ALA A 252 19.73 -6.29 7.60
CA ALA A 252 20.40 -7.56 7.85
C ALA A 252 21.65 -7.38 8.73
N ILE A 253 22.47 -6.37 8.43
CA ILE A 253 23.65 -6.00 9.21
C ILE A 253 23.26 -5.58 10.63
N ALA A 254 22.29 -4.68 10.77
CA ALA A 254 21.81 -4.23 12.08
C ALA A 254 21.28 -5.40 12.92
N MET A 255 20.51 -6.31 12.33
CA MET A 255 20.04 -7.50 13.02
C MET A 255 21.19 -8.45 13.41
N ALA A 256 22.21 -8.60 12.57
CA ALA A 256 23.39 -9.41 12.87
C ALA A 256 24.20 -8.83 14.03
N ILE A 257 24.48 -7.53 14.01
CA ILE A 257 25.23 -6.81 15.06
C ILE A 257 24.49 -6.85 16.39
N LEU A 258 23.17 -6.63 16.36
CA LEU A 258 22.32 -6.68 17.56
C LEU A 258 22.01 -8.11 18.03
N GLY A 259 22.50 -9.14 17.35
CA GLY A 259 22.28 -10.54 17.72
C GLY A 259 20.84 -11.04 17.55
N ILE A 260 20.03 -10.38 16.71
CA ILE A 260 18.61 -10.71 16.50
C ILE A 260 18.49 -11.90 15.53
N ARG A 261 18.19 -13.09 16.06
CA ARG A 261 18.07 -14.35 15.29
C ARG A 261 16.62 -14.83 15.11
N THR A 262 15.78 -13.99 14.53
CA THR A 262 14.36 -14.32 14.26
C THR A 262 14.19 -15.02 12.91
N LYS A 263 12.99 -15.58 12.64
CA LYS A 263 12.66 -16.14 11.31
C LYS A 263 12.86 -15.12 10.18
N LEU A 264 12.53 -13.86 10.43
CA LEU A 264 12.74 -12.76 9.48
C LEU A 264 14.22 -12.61 9.13
N PHE A 265 15.12 -12.70 10.13
CA PHE A 265 16.56 -12.61 9.92
C PHE A 265 17.06 -13.69 8.95
N TYR A 266 16.63 -14.94 9.15
CA TYR A 266 17.07 -16.04 8.29
C TYR A 266 16.53 -15.93 6.85
N VAL A 267 15.28 -15.49 6.69
CA VAL A 267 14.72 -15.20 5.35
C VAL A 267 15.49 -14.05 4.69
N LEU A 268 15.74 -12.97 5.43
CA LEU A 268 16.51 -11.84 4.95
C LEU A 268 17.93 -12.23 4.54
N LEU A 269 18.59 -13.09 5.32
CA LEU A 269 19.93 -13.62 5.04
C LEU A 269 19.92 -14.50 3.77
N ALA A 270 18.91 -15.35 3.61
CA ALA A 270 18.74 -16.19 2.43
C ALA A 270 18.47 -15.38 1.15
N LEU A 271 17.83 -14.21 1.27
CA LEU A 271 17.58 -13.30 0.14
C LEU A 271 18.80 -12.43 -0.23
N GLN A 272 19.79 -12.27 0.66
CA GLN A 272 20.96 -11.41 0.41
C GLN A 272 21.68 -11.71 -0.90
N PRO A 273 21.96 -12.97 -1.30
CA PRO A 273 22.65 -13.24 -2.56
C PRO A 273 21.92 -12.66 -3.76
N VAL A 274 20.59 -12.83 -3.83
CA VAL A 274 19.77 -12.32 -4.93
C VAL A 274 19.72 -10.79 -4.91
N ILE A 275 19.54 -10.19 -3.72
CA ILE A 275 19.50 -8.72 -3.55
C ILE A 275 20.83 -8.09 -3.96
N LEU A 276 21.96 -8.66 -3.53
CA LEU A 276 23.28 -8.16 -3.89
C LEU A 276 23.59 -8.33 -5.37
N THR A 277 23.17 -9.46 -5.98
CA THR A 277 23.28 -9.64 -7.43
C THR A 277 22.46 -8.58 -8.18
N ALA A 278 21.20 -8.35 -7.81
CA ALA A 278 20.37 -7.32 -8.43
C ALA A 278 21.01 -5.92 -8.30
N LEU A 279 21.56 -5.59 -7.13
CA LEU A 279 22.23 -4.31 -6.89
C LEU A 279 23.51 -4.14 -7.72
N LEU A 280 24.27 -5.22 -7.93
CA LEU A 280 25.45 -5.22 -8.81
C LEU A 280 25.06 -5.02 -10.28
N LEU A 281 23.94 -5.61 -10.71
CA LEU A 281 23.43 -5.50 -12.08
C LEU A 281 22.81 -4.13 -12.38
N ASP A 282 22.23 -3.45 -11.38
CA ASP A 282 21.54 -2.18 -11.58
C ASP A 282 22.49 -0.98 -11.81
N GLN A 283 23.80 -1.14 -11.60
CA GLN A 283 24.87 -0.15 -11.88
C GLN A 283 24.69 1.28 -11.33
N ARG A 284 23.64 1.56 -10.54
CA ARG A 284 23.39 2.89 -9.99
C ARG A 284 24.43 3.24 -8.94
N ARG A 285 25.25 4.26 -9.22
CA ARG A 285 26.28 4.79 -8.31
C ARG A 285 25.74 5.15 -6.92
N THR A 286 24.50 5.60 -6.84
CA THR A 286 23.80 5.90 -5.58
C THR A 286 23.67 4.68 -4.67
N ALA A 287 23.53 3.48 -5.23
CA ALA A 287 23.46 2.22 -4.49
C ALA A 287 24.75 1.99 -3.68
N PHE A 288 25.89 2.12 -4.35
CA PHE A 288 27.20 1.83 -3.75
C PHE A 288 27.58 2.88 -2.70
N ILE A 289 27.20 4.14 -2.91
CA ILE A 289 27.42 5.20 -1.91
C ILE A 289 26.57 4.93 -0.67
N ALA A 290 25.29 4.61 -0.83
CA ALA A 290 24.41 4.29 0.30
C ALA A 290 24.92 3.07 1.08
N LEU A 291 25.38 2.03 0.37
CA LEU A 291 25.96 0.84 1.00
C LEU A 291 27.26 1.16 1.75
N ALA A 292 28.12 2.01 1.18
CA ALA A 292 29.35 2.44 1.84
C ALA A 292 29.06 3.20 3.15
N VAL A 293 28.03 4.05 3.17
CA VAL A 293 27.60 4.76 4.40
C VAL A 293 27.08 3.77 5.46
N VAL A 294 26.39 2.71 5.06
CA VAL A 294 25.90 1.67 5.99
C VAL A 294 27.04 0.84 6.59
N LEU A 295 28.12 0.63 5.85
CA LEU A 295 29.27 -0.17 6.26
C LEU A 295 30.35 0.63 7.03
N ALA A 296 30.31 1.96 6.96
CA ALA A 296 31.23 2.87 7.64
C ALA A 296 30.78 3.15 9.09
#